data_AF-A0A1V4QUW3-F1
#
_entry.id   AF-A0A1V4QUW3-F1
#
_cell.length_a   1.000
_cell.length_b   1.000
_cell.length_c   1.000
_cell.angle_alpha   90.00
_cell.angle_beta   90.00
_cell.angle_gamma   90.00
#
_symmetry.space_group_name_H-M   'P 1'
#
loop_
_entity.id
_entity.type
_entity.pdbx_description
1 polymer ?
#
loop_
_entity_poly.entity_id
_entity_poly.type
_entity_poly.pdbx_seq_one_letter_code
_entity_poly.pdbx_strand_id
1 'polypeptide(L)'
;MIFNPLKELVMNKILMAGCAGLIVTAFLIATLGGCTATPDSYPVARVNGEVVTLKEVESFPGFKNLVDELIRRRLIAQQAAKLHVEVDPARVTQELEKMKKQIGPGPSFQQWLVENNVTEEQVREQIAISVMFEELLKREVTITEDEVKANFEQNPKFFRQLYGRENELTTEESDKLSFEDMKDWLMDYFKRSRGYSQAQDMVDDLMKQAHIDYLFMSPDKRAALKKQQAEERKQEVSAGQSPVTIEEDGSKEGPSETAGEPETPANEAAASGEEPSASEEQTPEDTGDGGAV
;
A
#
# COMPACT_ATOMS: atom_id res chain seq x y z
N MET A 1 28.34 -87.01 25.24
CA MET A 1 28.64 -87.03 23.79
C MET A 1 27.30 -86.85 23.09
N ILE A 2 27.06 -85.88 22.22
CA ILE A 2 27.74 -85.61 20.95
C ILE A 2 27.68 -84.10 20.64
N PHE A 3 28.83 -83.50 20.35
CA PHE A 3 28.98 -82.14 19.79
C PHE A 3 28.78 -82.21 18.27
N ASN A 4 27.97 -81.33 17.68
CA ASN A 4 27.73 -81.29 16.23
C ASN A 4 28.41 -80.06 15.59
N PRO A 5 29.45 -80.21 14.73
CA PRO A 5 30.24 -79.10 14.20
C PRO A 5 29.81 -78.73 12.77
N LEU A 6 28.61 -78.16 12.60
CA LEU A 6 28.10 -77.79 11.26
C LEU A 6 27.65 -76.32 11.11
N LYS A 7 27.88 -75.45 12.10
CA LYS A 7 27.46 -74.03 12.05
C LYS A 7 28.53 -73.02 11.63
N GLU A 8 29.80 -73.40 11.58
CA GLU A 8 30.90 -72.45 11.32
C GLU A 8 31.27 -72.29 9.83
N LEU A 9 30.84 -73.20 8.94
CA LEU A 9 31.30 -73.17 7.53
C LEU A 9 30.40 -72.37 6.56
N VAL A 10 29.22 -71.93 6.99
CA VAL A 10 28.27 -71.21 6.11
C VAL A 10 28.38 -69.69 6.24
N MET A 11 28.92 -69.19 7.36
CA MET A 11 28.92 -67.74 7.65
C MET A 11 29.97 -66.94 6.86
N ASN A 12 31.02 -67.58 6.33
CA ASN A 12 32.15 -66.90 5.68
C ASN A 12 32.09 -66.87 4.14
N LYS A 13 31.03 -67.40 3.52
CA LYS A 13 30.80 -67.30 2.05
C LYS A 13 29.79 -66.22 1.65
N ILE A 14 28.99 -65.73 2.59
CA ILE A 14 28.00 -64.66 2.34
C ILE A 14 28.68 -63.27 2.37
N LEU A 15 29.87 -63.15 2.95
CA LEU A 15 30.60 -61.88 3.06
C LEU A 15 31.35 -61.44 1.77
N MET A 16 31.48 -62.31 0.75
CA MET A 16 32.26 -62.01 -0.47
C MET A 16 31.43 -61.76 -1.73
N ALA A 17 30.09 -61.70 -1.63
CA ALA A 17 29.21 -61.41 -2.77
C ALA A 17 28.47 -60.05 -2.67
N GLY A 18 28.69 -59.29 -1.58
CA GLY A 18 27.94 -58.06 -1.27
C GLY A 18 28.55 -56.74 -1.75
N CYS A 19 29.76 -56.73 -2.32
CA CYS A 19 30.46 -55.49 -2.68
C CYS A 19 30.45 -55.15 -4.18
N ALA A 20 30.10 -56.10 -5.07
CA ALA A 20 30.06 -55.84 -6.51
C ALA A 20 28.71 -55.31 -7.02
N GLY A 21 27.60 -55.53 -6.28
CA GLY A 21 26.26 -55.08 -6.68
C GLY A 21 25.95 -53.62 -6.34
N LEU A 22 26.53 -53.07 -5.28
CA LEU A 22 26.23 -51.70 -4.81
C LEU A 22 26.89 -50.59 -5.63
N ILE A 23 27.99 -50.90 -6.33
CA ILE A 23 28.73 -49.92 -7.15
C ILE A 23 28.02 -49.70 -8.50
N VAL A 24 27.34 -50.72 -9.04
CA VAL A 24 26.59 -50.61 -10.31
C VAL A 24 25.24 -49.87 -10.12
N THR A 25 24.59 -50.02 -8.96
CA THR A 25 23.37 -49.25 -8.64
C THR A 25 23.64 -47.78 -8.32
N ALA A 26 24.85 -47.42 -7.84
CA ALA A 26 25.22 -46.03 -7.60
C ALA A 26 25.56 -45.28 -8.91
N PHE A 27 25.98 -45.97 -9.96
CA PHE A 27 26.31 -45.36 -11.26
C PHE A 27 25.10 -45.19 -12.18
N LEU A 28 24.02 -45.96 -11.98
CA LEU A 28 22.79 -45.90 -12.79
C LEU A 28 21.77 -44.84 -12.33
N ILE A 29 22.00 -44.22 -11.16
CA ILE A 29 21.20 -43.07 -10.68
C ILE A 29 21.85 -41.73 -11.10
N ALA A 30 23.04 -41.74 -11.70
CA ALA A 30 23.74 -40.54 -12.15
C ALA A 30 23.36 -40.04 -13.57
N THR A 31 22.50 -40.76 -14.30
CA THR A 31 22.18 -40.44 -15.71
C THR A 31 20.75 -39.97 -15.94
N LEU A 32 19.90 -39.93 -14.92
CA LEU A 32 18.73 -39.05 -14.97
C LEU A 32 19.24 -37.66 -14.62
N GLY A 33 19.73 -36.97 -15.64
CA GLY A 33 19.94 -35.53 -15.61
C GLY A 33 18.65 -34.90 -15.15
N GLY A 34 18.55 -34.67 -13.84
CA GLY A 34 17.56 -33.78 -13.28
C GLY A 34 17.75 -32.49 -14.05
N CYS A 35 16.74 -32.11 -14.82
CA CYS A 35 16.52 -30.71 -15.11
C CYS A 35 16.42 -30.05 -13.74
N THR A 36 17.55 -29.64 -13.17
CA THR A 36 17.58 -28.70 -12.06
C THR A 36 17.20 -27.38 -12.69
N ALA A 37 15.91 -27.22 -13.00
CA ALA A 37 15.33 -25.94 -13.28
C ALA A 37 15.57 -25.12 -12.02
N THR A 38 16.62 -24.31 -12.05
CA THR A 38 16.80 -23.28 -11.04
C THR A 38 15.66 -22.28 -11.23
N PRO A 39 15.26 -21.53 -10.19
CA PRO A 39 14.25 -20.48 -10.36
C PRO A 39 14.54 -19.58 -11.58
N ASP A 40 15.82 -19.24 -11.78
CA ASP A 40 16.32 -18.45 -12.90
C ASP A 40 16.07 -19.08 -14.30
N SER A 41 15.97 -20.41 -14.41
CA SER A 41 15.77 -21.12 -15.69
C SER A 41 14.36 -21.72 -15.81
N TYR A 42 13.44 -21.37 -14.91
CA TYR A 42 12.10 -21.92 -14.93
C TYR A 42 11.31 -21.38 -16.13
N PRO A 43 10.84 -22.22 -17.08
CA PRO A 43 10.12 -21.75 -18.25
C PRO A 43 8.69 -21.32 -17.84
N VAL A 44 8.31 -20.09 -18.19
CA VAL A 44 6.95 -19.56 -17.92
C VAL A 44 6.07 -19.53 -19.17
N ALA A 45 6.65 -19.38 -20.36
CA ALA A 45 5.93 -19.38 -21.63
C ALA A 45 6.84 -19.79 -22.79
N ARG A 46 6.24 -20.06 -23.96
CA ARG A 46 6.96 -20.24 -25.23
C ARG A 46 6.37 -19.38 -26.33
N VAL A 47 7.22 -18.69 -27.08
CA VAL A 47 6.87 -17.90 -28.26
C VAL A 47 7.60 -18.47 -29.46
N ASN A 48 6.90 -19.16 -30.36
CA ASN A 48 7.47 -19.75 -31.57
C ASN A 48 8.72 -20.64 -31.35
N GLY A 49 8.81 -21.31 -30.20
CA GLY A 49 9.94 -22.15 -29.82
C GLY A 49 10.98 -21.47 -28.93
N GLU A 50 10.94 -20.13 -28.81
CA GLU A 50 11.73 -19.38 -27.82
C GLU A 50 11.06 -19.45 -26.46
N VAL A 51 11.85 -19.71 -25.41
CA VAL A 51 11.34 -19.84 -24.03
C VAL A 51 11.45 -18.49 -23.34
N VAL A 52 10.35 -18.04 -22.73
CA VAL A 52 10.38 -16.96 -21.74
C VAL A 52 10.62 -17.60 -20.38
N THR A 53 11.63 -17.13 -19.66
CA THR A 53 12.03 -17.63 -18.35
C THR A 53 11.49 -16.77 -17.20
N LEU A 54 11.39 -17.34 -16.00
CA LEU A 54 11.03 -16.59 -14.80
C LEU A 54 12.00 -15.41 -14.55
N LYS A 55 13.29 -15.57 -14.83
CA LYS A 55 14.29 -14.50 -14.72
C LYS A 55 13.95 -13.29 -15.61
N GLU A 56 13.42 -13.51 -16.80
CA GLU A 56 12.97 -12.42 -17.68
C GLU A 56 11.75 -11.72 -17.10
N VAL A 57 10.80 -12.47 -16.53
CA VAL A 57 9.63 -11.91 -15.85
C VAL A 57 10.04 -11.11 -14.60
N GLU A 58 10.97 -11.63 -13.80
CA GLU A 58 11.51 -10.95 -12.61
C GLU A 58 12.19 -9.62 -12.96
N SER A 59 12.81 -9.54 -14.15
CA SER A 59 13.50 -8.36 -14.63
C SER A 59 12.55 -7.29 -15.16
N PHE A 60 11.25 -7.59 -15.30
CA PHE A 60 10.26 -6.64 -15.79
C PHE A 60 10.01 -5.51 -14.77
N PRO A 61 10.01 -4.23 -15.22
CA PRO A 61 9.66 -3.11 -14.35
C PRO A 61 8.25 -3.26 -13.79
N GLY A 62 8.14 -3.52 -12.49
CA GLY A 62 6.86 -3.71 -11.79
C GLY A 62 6.64 -5.11 -11.21
N PHE A 63 7.47 -6.11 -11.56
CA PHE A 63 7.37 -7.45 -10.96
C PHE A 63 7.45 -7.40 -9.43
N LYS A 64 8.43 -6.66 -8.89
CA LYS A 64 8.59 -6.49 -7.44
C LYS A 64 7.34 -5.88 -6.81
N ASN A 65 6.79 -4.83 -7.41
CA ASN A 65 5.61 -4.15 -6.88
C ASN A 65 4.39 -5.08 -6.87
N LEU A 66 4.21 -5.88 -7.92
CA LEU A 66 3.15 -6.90 -7.98
C LEU A 66 3.32 -7.94 -6.87
N VAL A 67 4.52 -8.48 -6.69
CA VAL A 67 4.80 -9.45 -5.62
C VAL A 67 4.54 -8.84 -4.24
N ASP A 68 5.02 -7.62 -4.00
CA ASP A 68 4.82 -6.92 -2.73
C ASP A 68 3.33 -6.66 -2.46
N GLU A 69 2.55 -6.28 -3.47
CA GLU A 69 1.10 -6.12 -3.34
C GLU A 69 0.41 -7.43 -2.98
N LEU A 70 0.79 -8.54 -3.62
CA LEU A 70 0.25 -9.87 -3.29
C LEU A 70 0.62 -10.29 -1.87
N ILE A 71 1.83 -9.98 -1.40
CA ILE A 71 2.25 -10.22 -0.02
C ILE A 71 1.39 -9.39 0.94
N ARG A 72 1.26 -8.08 0.72
CA ARG A 72 0.44 -7.18 1.56
C ARG A 72 -1.00 -7.68 1.66
N ARG A 73 -1.62 -8.06 0.53
CA ARG A 73 -2.98 -8.65 0.51
C ARG A 73 -3.07 -9.93 1.35
N ARG A 74 -2.07 -10.81 1.28
CA ARG A 74 -2.04 -12.04 2.10
C ARG A 74 -1.90 -11.74 3.58
N LEU A 75 -1.06 -10.77 3.96
CA LEU A 75 -0.88 -10.39 5.36
C LEU A 75 -2.14 -9.76 5.95
N ILE A 76 -2.83 -8.89 5.20
CA ILE A 76 -4.12 -8.32 5.60
C ILE A 76 -5.14 -9.44 5.84
N ALA A 77 -5.26 -10.39 4.90
CA ALA A 77 -6.20 -11.51 5.05
C ALA A 77 -5.86 -12.40 6.26
N GLN A 78 -4.58 -12.63 6.54
CA GLN A 78 -4.13 -13.38 7.72
C GLN A 78 -4.46 -12.63 9.02
N GLN A 79 -4.26 -11.32 9.06
CA GLN A 79 -4.58 -10.50 10.23
C GLN A 79 -6.10 -10.45 10.48
N ALA A 80 -6.89 -10.26 9.42
CA ALA A 80 -8.36 -10.32 9.49
C ALA A 80 -8.85 -11.68 10.03
N ALA A 81 -8.29 -12.78 9.54
CA ALA A 81 -8.60 -14.12 10.03
C ALA A 81 -8.20 -14.32 11.50
N LYS A 82 -7.02 -13.85 11.90
CA LYS A 82 -6.52 -13.90 13.29
C LYS A 82 -7.44 -13.15 14.25
N LEU A 83 -8.02 -12.04 13.80
CA LEU A 83 -8.96 -11.24 14.59
C LEU A 83 -10.41 -11.67 14.44
N HIS A 84 -10.72 -12.70 13.63
CA HIS A 84 -12.09 -13.12 13.33
C HIS A 84 -12.95 -11.99 12.74
N VAL A 85 -12.39 -11.24 11.78
CA VAL A 85 -13.13 -10.25 11.00
C VAL A 85 -13.90 -11.00 9.92
N GLU A 86 -15.21 -10.84 9.90
CA GLU A 86 -16.09 -11.45 8.90
C GLU A 86 -16.56 -10.40 7.90
N VAL A 87 -16.59 -10.76 6.62
CA VAL A 87 -17.11 -9.90 5.56
C VAL A 87 -18.60 -10.18 5.40
N ASP A 88 -19.43 -9.15 5.60
CA ASP A 88 -20.86 -9.23 5.30
C ASP A 88 -21.09 -9.27 3.77
N PRO A 89 -21.67 -10.35 3.21
CA PRO A 89 -21.98 -10.43 1.78
C PRO A 89 -22.93 -9.33 1.29
N ALA A 90 -23.81 -8.82 2.17
CA ALA A 90 -24.70 -7.71 1.84
C ALA A 90 -23.91 -6.42 1.60
N ARG A 91 -22.84 -6.19 2.36
CA ARG A 91 -21.93 -5.05 2.16
C ARG A 91 -21.18 -5.14 0.84
N VAL A 92 -20.69 -6.32 0.47
CA VAL A 92 -20.03 -6.54 -0.84
C VAL A 92 -20.99 -6.24 -1.99
N THR A 93 -22.24 -6.69 -1.87
CA THR A 93 -23.28 -6.41 -2.88
C THR A 93 -23.60 -4.91 -2.94
N GLN A 94 -23.69 -4.24 -1.79
CA GLN A 94 -23.92 -2.80 -1.74
C GLN A 94 -22.80 -2.01 -2.43
N GLU A 95 -21.55 -2.34 -2.16
CA GLU A 95 -20.39 -1.67 -2.78
C GLU A 95 -20.31 -1.96 -4.28
N LEU A 96 -20.66 -3.18 -4.72
CA LEU A 96 -20.75 -3.49 -6.16
C LEU A 96 -21.80 -2.62 -6.86
N GLU A 97 -22.99 -2.47 -6.26
CA GLU A 97 -24.04 -1.63 -6.84
C GLU A 97 -23.69 -0.13 -6.83
N LYS A 98 -22.92 0.34 -5.83
CA LYS A 98 -22.35 1.70 -5.85
C LYS A 98 -21.35 1.87 -6.99
N MET A 99 -20.44 0.92 -7.16
CA MET A 99 -19.48 0.92 -8.26
C MET A 99 -20.18 0.94 -9.62
N LYS A 100 -21.22 0.11 -9.82
CA LYS A 100 -22.03 0.11 -11.06
C LYS A 100 -22.67 1.47 -11.33
N LYS A 101 -23.17 2.15 -10.30
CA LYS A 101 -23.74 3.51 -10.43
C LYS A 101 -22.69 4.55 -10.79
N GLN A 102 -21.46 4.42 -10.29
CA GLN A 102 -20.35 5.35 -10.55
C GLN A 102 -19.82 5.27 -11.98
N ILE A 103 -19.95 4.12 -12.65
CA ILE A 103 -19.61 3.97 -14.08
C ILE A 103 -20.48 4.90 -14.96
N GLY A 104 -21.60 5.40 -14.43
CA GLY A 104 -22.42 6.43 -15.06
C GLY A 104 -23.19 5.93 -16.28
N PRO A 105 -23.79 6.83 -17.09
CA PRO A 105 -24.55 6.48 -18.29
C PRO A 105 -23.67 6.03 -19.48
N GLY A 106 -22.37 5.80 -19.27
CA GLY A 106 -21.40 5.39 -20.29
C GLY A 106 -21.42 3.87 -20.57
N PRO A 107 -20.25 3.19 -20.69
CA PRO A 107 -20.22 1.76 -20.98
C PRO A 107 -20.99 0.98 -19.93
N SER A 108 -21.75 -0.04 -20.35
CA SER A 108 -22.40 -0.95 -19.39
C SER A 108 -21.37 -1.57 -18.47
N PHE A 109 -21.75 -1.97 -17.24
CA PHE A 109 -20.85 -2.69 -16.33
C PHE A 109 -20.21 -3.91 -17.03
N GLN A 110 -20.96 -4.62 -17.87
CA GLN A 110 -20.45 -5.73 -18.68
C GLN A 110 -19.37 -5.30 -19.67
N GLN A 111 -19.50 -4.13 -20.30
CA GLN A 111 -18.47 -3.61 -21.18
C GLN A 111 -17.22 -3.19 -20.39
N TRP A 112 -17.38 -2.56 -19.22
CA TRP A 112 -16.26 -2.25 -18.33
C TRP A 112 -15.50 -3.51 -17.91
N LEU A 113 -16.22 -4.61 -17.60
CA LEU A 113 -15.61 -5.91 -17.27
C LEU A 113 -14.75 -6.43 -18.44
N VAL A 114 -15.27 -6.37 -19.67
CA VAL A 114 -14.54 -6.81 -20.88
C VAL A 114 -13.32 -5.95 -21.15
N GLU A 115 -13.45 -4.63 -21.08
CA GLU A 115 -12.36 -3.67 -21.30
C GLU A 115 -11.22 -3.85 -20.27
N ASN A 116 -11.57 -4.20 -19.03
CA ASN A 116 -10.60 -4.45 -17.96
C ASN A 116 -10.16 -5.92 -17.88
N ASN A 117 -10.67 -6.80 -18.76
CA ASN A 117 -10.37 -8.23 -18.79
C ASN A 117 -10.57 -8.92 -17.42
N VAL A 118 -11.68 -8.58 -16.74
CA VAL A 118 -12.06 -9.13 -15.43
C VAL A 118 -13.49 -9.66 -15.45
N THR A 119 -13.77 -10.60 -14.55
CA THR A 119 -15.13 -11.12 -14.32
C THR A 119 -15.81 -10.41 -13.16
N GLU A 120 -17.14 -10.45 -13.07
CA GLU A 120 -17.86 -9.90 -11.91
C GLU A 120 -17.43 -10.58 -10.60
N GLU A 121 -17.12 -11.88 -10.64
CA GLU A 121 -16.63 -12.62 -9.48
C GLU A 121 -15.30 -12.05 -8.97
N GLN A 122 -14.34 -11.79 -9.87
CA GLN A 122 -13.07 -11.15 -9.52
C GLN A 122 -13.25 -9.72 -8.98
N VAL A 123 -14.26 -8.99 -9.45
CA VAL A 123 -14.61 -7.68 -8.89
C VAL A 123 -15.19 -7.82 -7.48
N ARG A 124 -16.09 -8.79 -7.26
CA ARG A 124 -16.64 -9.09 -5.94
C ARG A 124 -15.56 -9.51 -4.95
N GLU A 125 -14.59 -10.30 -5.36
CA GLU A 125 -13.43 -10.67 -4.54
C GLU A 125 -12.61 -9.43 -4.14
N GLN A 126 -12.35 -8.51 -5.07
CA GLN A 126 -11.65 -7.27 -4.78
C GLN A 126 -12.43 -6.39 -3.79
N ILE A 127 -13.73 -6.26 -3.99
CA ILE A 127 -14.62 -5.53 -3.07
C ILE A 127 -14.60 -6.20 -1.69
N ALA A 128 -14.66 -7.53 -1.62
CA ALA A 128 -14.62 -8.26 -0.36
C ALA A 128 -13.30 -8.02 0.40
N ILE A 129 -12.16 -7.93 -0.30
CA ILE A 129 -10.88 -7.56 0.30
C ILE A 129 -10.92 -6.13 0.86
N SER A 130 -11.46 -5.17 0.11
CA SER A 130 -11.61 -3.78 0.58
C SER A 130 -12.51 -3.69 1.82
N VAL A 131 -13.66 -4.37 1.81
CA VAL A 131 -14.59 -4.41 2.95
C VAL A 131 -13.92 -5.06 4.17
N MET A 132 -13.22 -6.18 3.98
CA MET A 132 -12.47 -6.84 5.05
C MET A 132 -11.43 -5.92 5.67
N PHE A 133 -10.72 -5.15 4.83
CA PHE A 133 -9.73 -4.19 5.30
C PHE A 133 -10.37 -3.04 6.09
N GLU A 134 -11.50 -2.49 5.63
CA GLU A 134 -12.26 -1.49 6.39
C GLU A 134 -12.71 -2.01 7.76
N GLU A 135 -13.26 -3.22 7.82
CA GLU A 135 -13.70 -3.84 9.08
C GLU A 135 -12.53 -4.14 10.02
N LEU A 136 -11.38 -4.54 9.47
CA LEU A 136 -10.15 -4.72 10.24
C LEU A 136 -9.70 -3.39 10.87
N LEU A 137 -9.66 -2.32 10.08
CA LEU A 137 -9.29 -0.99 10.57
C LEU A 137 -10.27 -0.50 11.63
N LYS A 138 -11.58 -0.73 11.49
CA LYS A 138 -12.55 -0.36 12.54
C LYS A 138 -12.27 -1.01 13.89
N ARG A 139 -11.65 -2.20 13.91
CA ARG A 139 -11.27 -2.89 15.16
C ARG A 139 -9.96 -2.39 15.73
N GLU A 140 -8.99 -2.04 14.88
CA GLU A 140 -7.66 -1.61 15.34
C GLU A 140 -7.56 -0.10 15.58
N VAL A 141 -8.35 0.71 14.85
CA VAL A 141 -8.41 2.16 14.97
C VAL A 141 -9.33 2.51 16.15
N THR A 142 -8.73 2.69 17.32
CA THR A 142 -9.43 3.30 18.46
C THR A 142 -9.12 4.79 18.49
N ILE A 143 -10.16 5.61 18.66
CA ILE A 143 -10.02 7.02 19.00
C ILE A 143 -10.88 7.35 20.21
N THR A 144 -10.32 8.14 21.12
CA THR A 144 -11.02 8.58 22.32
C THR A 144 -11.59 9.98 22.12
N GLU A 145 -12.69 10.26 22.80
CA GLU A 145 -13.30 11.59 22.78
C GLU A 145 -12.33 12.66 23.30
N ASP A 146 -11.60 12.37 24.37
CA ASP A 146 -10.62 13.30 24.97
C ASP A 146 -9.54 13.70 23.95
N GLU A 147 -9.06 12.75 23.16
CA GLU A 147 -8.10 13.01 22.10
C GLU A 147 -8.69 13.89 20.99
N VAL A 148 -9.91 13.59 20.54
CA VAL A 148 -10.58 14.38 19.51
C VAL A 148 -10.85 15.80 20.00
N LYS A 149 -11.26 15.95 21.26
CA LYS A 149 -11.49 17.25 21.90
C LYS A 149 -10.20 18.04 21.99
N ALA A 150 -9.10 17.43 22.43
CA ALA A 150 -7.80 18.09 22.49
C ALA A 150 -7.31 18.54 21.10
N ASN A 151 -7.58 17.77 20.04
CA ASN A 151 -7.26 18.19 18.67
C ASN A 151 -8.18 19.33 18.20
N PHE A 152 -9.48 19.27 18.51
CA PHE A 152 -10.42 20.35 18.19
C PHE A 152 -10.00 21.68 18.84
N GLU A 153 -9.62 21.65 20.12
CA GLU A 153 -9.23 22.83 20.89
C GLU A 153 -7.96 23.51 20.36
N GLN A 154 -7.07 22.77 19.68
CA GLN A 154 -5.89 23.35 19.03
C GLN A 154 -6.23 24.21 17.80
N ASN A 155 -7.30 23.87 17.08
CA ASN A 155 -7.71 24.64 15.89
C ASN A 155 -9.24 24.64 15.68
N PRO A 156 -10.01 25.25 16.60
CA PRO A 156 -11.47 25.14 16.60
C PRO A 156 -12.10 25.80 15.36
N LYS A 157 -11.50 26.90 14.88
CA LYS A 157 -11.98 27.60 13.69
C LYS A 157 -11.87 26.74 12.43
N PHE A 158 -10.76 26.02 12.25
CA PHE A 158 -10.60 25.11 11.12
C PHE A 158 -11.69 24.03 11.11
N PHE A 159 -11.92 23.38 12.25
CA PHE A 159 -12.91 22.31 12.34
C PHE A 159 -14.34 22.80 12.16
N ARG A 160 -14.69 23.97 12.71
CA ARG A 160 -16.00 24.61 12.48
C ARG A 160 -16.23 24.91 11.00
N GLN A 161 -15.25 25.51 10.34
CA GLN A 161 -15.36 25.83 8.91
C GLN A 161 -15.42 24.57 8.05
N LEU A 162 -14.66 23.53 8.40
CA LEU A 162 -14.68 22.24 7.73
C LEU A 162 -16.05 21.57 7.86
N TYR A 163 -16.59 21.51 9.09
CA TYR A 163 -17.94 21.01 9.38
C TYR A 163 -19.01 21.83 8.64
N GLY A 164 -18.90 23.16 8.68
CA GLY A 164 -19.84 24.05 8.01
C GLY A 164 -19.88 23.83 6.50
N ARG A 165 -18.73 23.67 5.85
CA ARG A 165 -18.68 23.36 4.40
C ARG A 165 -19.32 22.02 4.06
N GLU A 166 -19.10 20.99 4.87
CA GLU A 166 -19.65 19.64 4.63
C GLU A 166 -21.17 19.58 4.89
N ASN A 167 -21.69 20.44 5.77
CA ASN A 167 -23.10 20.50 6.14
C ASN A 167 -23.83 21.74 5.59
N GLU A 168 -23.23 22.42 4.61
CA GLU A 168 -23.81 23.60 3.92
C GLU A 168 -24.22 24.76 4.86
N LEU A 169 -23.50 24.95 5.96
CA LEU A 169 -23.71 26.04 6.91
C LEU A 169 -22.92 27.29 6.51
N THR A 170 -23.47 28.46 6.83
CA THR A 170 -22.72 29.71 6.74
C THR A 170 -21.58 29.76 7.77
N THR A 171 -20.61 30.65 7.55
CA THR A 171 -19.53 30.89 8.52
C THR A 171 -20.08 31.32 9.88
N GLU A 172 -21.11 32.16 9.91
CA GLU A 172 -21.73 32.65 11.15
C GLU A 172 -22.48 31.57 11.93
N GLU A 173 -23.08 30.60 11.24
CA GLU A 173 -23.71 29.43 11.85
C GLU A 173 -22.67 28.46 12.40
N SER A 174 -21.65 28.13 11.59
CA SER A 174 -20.59 27.20 11.98
C SER A 174 -19.68 27.75 13.09
N ASP A 175 -19.39 29.06 13.12
CA ASP A 175 -18.54 29.69 14.14
C ASP A 175 -19.12 29.60 15.56
N LYS A 176 -20.45 29.38 15.68
CA LYS A 176 -21.15 29.23 16.96
C LYS A 176 -21.13 27.79 17.49
N LEU A 177 -20.73 26.82 16.68
CA LEU A 177 -20.77 25.41 17.05
C LEU A 177 -19.69 25.07 18.10
N SER A 178 -20.11 24.35 19.12
CA SER A 178 -19.24 23.78 20.14
C SER A 178 -18.69 22.42 19.72
N PHE A 179 -17.75 21.88 20.51
CA PHE A 179 -17.31 20.50 20.33
C PHE A 179 -18.48 19.51 20.38
N GLU A 180 -19.39 19.66 21.33
CA GLU A 180 -20.54 18.76 21.51
C GLU A 180 -21.44 18.74 20.27
N ASP A 181 -21.64 19.89 19.62
CA ASP A 181 -22.48 19.98 18.41
C ASP A 181 -21.86 19.23 17.21
N MET A 182 -20.53 19.10 17.19
CA MET A 182 -19.78 18.45 16.11
C MET A 182 -19.17 17.11 16.53
N LYS A 183 -19.43 16.64 17.75
CA LYS A 183 -18.70 15.54 18.38
C LYS A 183 -18.69 14.28 17.53
N ASP A 184 -19.87 13.81 17.11
CA ASP A 184 -19.98 12.60 16.31
C ASP A 184 -19.27 12.74 14.95
N TRP A 185 -19.41 13.89 14.31
CA TRP A 185 -18.72 14.18 13.05
C TRP A 185 -17.20 14.26 13.23
N LEU A 186 -16.72 14.90 14.29
CA LEU A 186 -15.28 14.99 14.61
C LEU A 186 -14.73 13.59 14.90
N MET A 187 -15.41 12.80 15.72
CA MET A 187 -15.03 11.42 16.01
C MET A 187 -14.90 10.62 14.71
N ASP A 188 -15.86 10.73 13.80
CA ASP A 188 -15.83 10.04 12.53
C ASP A 188 -14.77 10.60 11.56
N TYR A 189 -14.59 11.92 11.51
CA TYR A 189 -13.54 12.57 10.73
C TYR A 189 -12.15 12.08 11.13
N PHE A 190 -11.86 12.07 12.44
CA PHE A 190 -10.57 11.62 12.94
C PHE A 190 -10.41 10.09 12.84
N LYS A 191 -11.48 9.29 13.02
CA LYS A 191 -11.44 7.85 12.72
C LYS A 191 -11.07 7.60 11.27
N ARG A 192 -11.66 8.33 10.32
CA ARG A 192 -11.31 8.21 8.90
C ARG A 192 -9.88 8.64 8.63
N SER A 193 -9.47 9.80 9.16
CA SER A 193 -8.11 10.34 8.99
C SER A 193 -7.04 9.39 9.55
N ARG A 194 -7.23 8.93 10.79
CA ARG A 194 -6.37 7.94 11.45
C ARG A 194 -6.43 6.59 10.74
N GLY A 195 -7.59 6.19 10.24
CA GLY A 195 -7.77 4.97 9.48
C GLY A 195 -6.82 4.89 8.28
N TYR A 196 -6.60 6.00 7.56
CA TYR A 196 -5.65 6.03 6.44
C TYR A 196 -4.18 5.92 6.88
N SER A 197 -3.76 6.63 7.93
CA SER A 197 -2.36 6.56 8.39
C SER A 197 -2.07 5.21 9.06
N GLN A 198 -2.94 4.77 9.97
CA GLN A 198 -2.81 3.47 10.64
C GLN A 198 -2.97 2.30 9.68
N ALA A 199 -3.70 2.45 8.57
CA ALA A 199 -3.73 1.44 7.52
C ALA A 199 -2.35 1.19 6.92
N GLN A 200 -1.57 2.25 6.65
CA GLN A 200 -0.21 2.10 6.15
C GLN A 200 0.70 1.51 7.23
N ASP A 201 0.64 2.06 8.45
CA ASP A 201 1.47 1.60 9.57
C ASP A 201 1.20 0.13 9.90
N MET A 202 -0.07 -0.29 9.96
CA MET A 202 -0.47 -1.67 10.20
C MET A 202 0.11 -2.60 9.12
N VAL A 203 -0.02 -2.23 7.84
CA VAL A 203 0.48 -3.06 6.73
C VAL A 203 2.01 -3.14 6.78
N ASP A 204 2.70 -2.04 7.06
CA ASP A 204 4.15 -2.00 7.16
C ASP A 204 4.64 -2.79 8.39
N ASP A 205 3.93 -2.74 9.51
CA ASP A 205 4.22 -3.55 10.70
C ASP A 205 4.02 -5.04 10.43
N LEU A 206 2.93 -5.41 9.74
CA LEU A 206 2.72 -6.79 9.29
C LEU A 206 3.85 -7.24 8.37
N MET A 207 4.28 -6.40 7.43
CA MET A 207 5.41 -6.68 6.53
C MET A 207 6.71 -6.90 7.31
N LYS A 208 6.98 -6.08 8.34
CA LYS A 208 8.18 -6.17 9.19
C LYS A 208 8.18 -7.42 10.06
N GLN A 209 7.02 -7.82 10.56
CA GLN A 209 6.85 -8.98 11.44
C GLN A 209 6.79 -10.31 10.68
N ALA A 210 6.38 -10.28 9.41
CA ALA A 210 6.18 -11.48 8.61
C ALA A 210 7.51 -12.16 8.25
N HIS A 211 7.52 -13.49 8.31
CA HIS A 211 8.55 -14.31 7.68
C HIS A 211 8.20 -14.53 6.21
N ILE A 212 8.77 -13.73 5.31
CA ILE A 212 8.51 -13.80 3.87
C ILE A 212 9.65 -14.56 3.17
N ASP A 213 9.32 -15.70 2.57
CA ASP A 213 10.25 -16.46 1.73
C ASP A 213 10.03 -16.13 0.24
N TYR A 214 10.95 -15.36 -0.34
CA TYR A 214 10.94 -15.00 -1.77
C TYR A 214 11.44 -16.16 -2.63
N LEU A 215 10.59 -17.17 -2.86
CA LEU A 215 10.98 -18.44 -3.49
C LEU A 215 11.46 -18.33 -4.95
N PHE A 216 11.14 -17.24 -5.64
CA PHE A 216 11.66 -16.96 -6.98
C PHE A 216 13.15 -16.59 -6.94
N MET A 217 13.66 -16.08 -5.82
CA MET A 217 15.06 -15.70 -5.69
C MET A 217 15.96 -16.93 -5.42
N SER A 218 17.14 -16.95 -6.02
CA SER A 218 18.19 -17.92 -5.68
C SER A 218 18.55 -17.88 -4.17
N PRO A 219 19.05 -18.99 -3.59
CA PRO A 219 19.45 -19.02 -2.17
C PRO A 219 20.40 -17.89 -1.76
N ASP A 220 21.36 -17.55 -2.63
CA ASP A 220 22.33 -16.47 -2.36
C ASP A 220 21.67 -15.09 -2.33
N LYS A 221 20.76 -14.82 -3.28
CA LYS A 221 19.97 -13.57 -3.29
C LYS A 221 19.09 -13.46 -2.05
N ARG A 222 18.47 -14.56 -1.61
CA ARG A 222 17.68 -14.60 -0.37
C ARG A 222 18.54 -14.34 0.86
N ALA A 223 19.75 -14.90 0.92
CA ALA A 223 20.67 -14.66 2.02
C ALA A 223 21.13 -13.19 2.07
N ALA A 224 21.44 -12.60 0.91
CA ALA A 224 21.80 -11.19 0.80
C ALA A 224 20.64 -10.26 1.26
N LEU A 225 19.41 -10.52 0.81
CA LEU A 225 18.23 -9.77 1.23
C LEU A 225 17.99 -9.87 2.74
N LYS A 226 18.07 -11.08 3.31
CA LYS A 226 17.94 -11.28 4.77
C LYS A 226 19.00 -10.51 5.56
N LYS A 227 20.23 -10.45 5.04
CA LYS A 227 21.31 -9.66 5.65
C LYS A 227 21.03 -8.16 5.57
N GLN A 228 20.63 -7.65 4.41
CA GLN A 228 20.26 -6.24 4.22
C GLN A 228 19.14 -5.84 5.19
N GLN A 229 18.05 -6.60 5.24
CA GLN A 229 16.93 -6.34 6.15
C GLN A 229 17.36 -6.37 7.63
N ALA A 230 18.31 -7.24 7.99
CA ALA A 230 18.85 -7.28 9.34
C ALA A 230 19.73 -6.07 9.67
N GLU A 231 20.42 -5.49 8.70
CA GLU A 231 21.22 -4.26 8.84
C GLU A 231 20.31 -3.03 8.96
N GLU A 232 19.28 -2.92 8.09
CA GLU A 232 18.27 -1.87 8.16
C GLU A 232 17.56 -1.84 9.52
N ARG A 233 17.13 -3.00 10.02
CA ARG A 233 16.54 -3.10 11.38
C ARG A 233 17.48 -2.64 12.49
N LYS A 234 18.79 -2.87 12.36
CA LYS A 234 19.77 -2.38 13.35
C LYS A 234 19.94 -0.87 13.29
N GLN A 235 19.87 -0.28 12.10
CA GLN A 235 19.98 1.17 11.90
C GLN A 235 18.73 1.90 12.42
N GLU A 236 17.53 1.36 12.17
CA GLU A 236 16.27 1.91 12.71
C GLU A 236 16.23 1.90 14.23
N VAL A 237 16.68 0.80 14.87
CA VAL A 237 16.78 0.73 16.34
C VAL A 237 17.78 1.75 16.90
N SER A 238 18.86 2.04 16.18
CA SER A 238 19.84 3.05 16.56
C SER A 238 19.32 4.48 16.34
N ALA A 239 18.46 4.70 15.33
CA ALA A 239 17.84 5.99 15.03
C ALA A 239 16.62 6.28 15.93
N GLY A 240 15.94 5.24 16.45
CA GLY A 240 14.76 5.34 17.30
C GLY A 240 15.02 5.63 18.79
N GLN A 241 16.28 5.83 19.21
CA GLN A 241 16.61 6.34 20.55
C GLN A 241 17.15 7.77 20.46
N SER A 242 16.26 8.72 20.19
CA SER A 242 16.41 10.09 20.68
C SER A 242 15.32 10.32 21.71
N PRO A 243 15.64 10.77 22.95
CA PRO A 243 14.61 11.11 23.91
C PRO A 243 13.78 12.25 23.33
N VAL A 244 12.46 12.13 23.42
CA VAL A 244 11.58 13.29 23.39
C VAL A 244 11.97 14.12 24.61
N THR A 245 12.86 15.09 24.42
CA THR A 245 13.04 16.18 25.38
C THR A 245 11.81 17.06 25.21
N ILE A 246 10.84 16.89 26.11
CA ILE A 246 9.88 17.95 26.41
C ILE A 246 10.71 19.04 27.09
N GLU A 247 11.08 20.08 26.35
CA GLU A 247 11.46 21.32 27.00
C GLU A 247 10.19 21.98 27.54
N GLU A 248 9.95 21.80 28.84
CA GLU A 248 9.24 22.79 29.64
C GLU A 248 10.01 24.12 29.52
N ASP A 249 9.44 25.11 28.83
CA ASP A 249 9.72 26.50 29.17
C ASP A 249 8.47 27.11 29.81
N GLY A 250 8.61 27.35 31.11
CA GLY A 250 7.58 27.88 31.98
C GLY A 250 7.36 29.36 31.74
N SER A 251 6.07 29.71 31.69
CA SER A 251 5.56 31.07 31.81
C SER A 251 6.26 31.89 32.91
N LYS A 252 6.57 33.15 32.60
CA LYS A 252 6.41 34.27 33.53
C LYS A 252 5.64 35.42 32.85
N GLU A 253 4.42 35.63 33.32
CA GLU A 253 3.64 36.88 33.18
C GLU A 253 4.44 38.06 33.79
N GLY A 254 4.63 39.20 33.10
CA GLY A 254 3.78 40.42 33.09
C GLY A 254 4.41 41.57 33.92
N PRO A 255 4.01 42.88 33.85
CA PRO A 255 2.93 43.51 33.06
C PRO A 255 3.17 44.95 32.46
N SER A 256 2.17 45.43 31.71
CA SER A 256 1.59 46.82 31.61
C SER A 256 2.21 47.93 30.69
N GLU A 257 1.33 48.39 29.76
CA GLU A 257 1.03 49.77 29.23
C GLU A 257 2.16 50.75 28.80
N THR A 258 2.10 51.52 27.70
CA THR A 258 1.05 52.48 27.32
C THR A 258 1.24 53.04 25.88
N ALA A 259 0.11 53.34 25.23
CA ALA A 259 -0.24 54.24 24.11
C ALA A 259 0.79 55.13 23.34
N GLY A 260 0.54 55.28 22.02
CA GLY A 260 0.90 56.50 21.25
C GLY A 260 1.00 56.33 19.71
N GLU A 261 -0.12 56.48 18.99
CA GLU A 261 -0.19 56.95 17.58
C GLU A 261 -0.70 58.42 17.61
N PRO A 262 -0.72 59.22 16.52
CA PRO A 262 -0.27 58.97 15.14
C PRO A 262 0.60 60.13 14.57
N GLU A 263 0.98 60.08 13.28
CA GLU A 263 0.85 61.17 12.27
C GLU A 263 1.45 60.75 10.90
N THR A 264 0.62 60.83 9.85
CA THR A 264 1.04 61.06 8.44
C THR A 264 0.87 62.56 8.14
N PRO A 265 1.57 63.12 7.13
CA PRO A 265 0.85 63.39 5.88
C PRO A 265 1.66 63.28 4.57
N ALA A 266 0.89 62.94 3.54
CA ALA A 266 0.91 63.26 2.10
C ALA A 266 2.06 64.07 1.47
N ASN A 267 2.40 63.69 0.22
CA ASN A 267 2.43 64.66 -0.88
C ASN A 267 2.03 64.03 -2.23
N GLU A 268 1.15 64.74 -2.93
CA GLU A 268 0.61 64.52 -4.28
C GLU A 268 1.45 65.26 -5.35
N ALA A 269 1.03 65.07 -6.62
CA ALA A 269 1.23 65.90 -7.83
C ALA A 269 2.43 65.51 -8.72
N ALA A 270 2.35 65.44 -10.06
CA ALA A 270 1.30 65.78 -11.03
C ALA A 270 1.55 65.10 -12.41
N ALA A 271 0.55 65.26 -13.28
CA ALA A 271 0.27 64.62 -14.57
C ALA A 271 1.03 65.16 -15.82
N SER A 272 0.62 64.61 -16.99
CA SER A 272 0.88 64.99 -18.41
C SER A 272 2.03 64.23 -19.09
N GLY A 273 1.96 63.62 -20.27
CA GLY A 273 0.96 63.54 -21.36
C GLY A 273 1.60 62.80 -22.57
N GLU A 274 0.81 62.55 -23.61
CA GLU A 274 1.17 62.08 -24.99
C GLU A 274 1.31 60.56 -25.29
N GLU A 275 0.25 60.03 -25.91
CA GLU A 275 0.23 58.99 -26.96
C GLU A 275 0.37 59.65 -28.37
N PRO A 276 0.40 58.94 -29.52
CA PRO A 276 0.85 57.58 -29.85
C PRO A 276 1.73 57.53 -31.15
N SER A 277 2.19 56.34 -31.56
CA SER A 277 2.58 56.10 -32.96
C SER A 277 2.02 54.75 -33.44
N ALA A 278 1.27 54.83 -34.54
CA ALA A 278 0.69 53.73 -35.28
C ALA A 278 1.37 53.61 -36.65
N SER A 279 1.56 52.37 -37.11
CA SER A 279 1.59 51.91 -38.51
C SER A 279 1.80 50.39 -38.48
N GLU A 280 1.20 49.53 -39.30
CA GLU A 280 0.38 49.71 -40.48
C GLU A 280 -0.44 48.42 -40.71
N GLU A 281 -1.59 48.61 -41.33
CA GLU A 281 -2.60 47.66 -41.74
C GLU A 281 -2.29 47.09 -43.14
N GLN A 282 -2.50 45.79 -43.35
CA GLN A 282 -2.84 45.25 -44.68
C GLN A 282 -3.56 43.89 -44.56
N THR A 283 -4.88 43.93 -44.76
CA THR A 283 -5.76 42.83 -45.22
C THR A 283 -6.08 43.07 -46.71
N PRO A 284 -6.96 42.31 -47.42
CA PRO A 284 -7.41 40.90 -47.33
C PRO A 284 -7.39 40.21 -48.73
N GLU A 285 -7.83 38.95 -48.82
CA GLU A 285 -8.57 38.28 -49.94
C GLU A 285 -8.40 36.75 -49.77
N ASP A 286 -9.28 35.82 -50.12
CA ASP A 286 -10.69 35.75 -50.53
C ASP A 286 -11.00 34.23 -50.70
N THR A 287 -12.26 33.84 -50.55
CA THR A 287 -12.89 32.52 -50.86
C THR A 287 -12.43 31.31 -50.04
N GLY A 288 -13.27 30.43 -49.50
CA GLY A 288 -14.56 29.94 -49.98
C GLY A 288 -14.43 28.44 -50.30
N ASP A 289 -15.43 27.64 -49.91
CA ASP A 289 -15.57 26.18 -50.18
C ASP A 289 -14.75 25.27 -49.24
N GLY A 290 -15.23 24.20 -48.62
CA GLY A 290 -16.44 23.41 -48.75
C GLY A 290 -16.10 21.96 -48.36
N GLY A 291 -17.07 21.20 -47.86
CA GLY A 291 -17.04 19.72 -47.99
C GLY A 291 -16.53 18.90 -46.80
N ALA A 292 -17.49 18.18 -46.21
CA ALA A 292 -17.40 16.91 -45.49
C ALA A 292 -16.18 16.01 -45.77
N VAL A 293 -15.66 15.37 -44.71
CA VAL A 293 -15.74 13.91 -44.44
C VAL A 293 -15.75 13.69 -42.93
#